data_AF-A0A377Q387-F1
#
_entry.id   AF-A0A377Q387-F1
#
_cell.length_a   1.000
_cell.length_b   1.000
_cell.length_c   1.000
_cell.angle_alpha   90.00
_cell.angle_beta   90.00
_cell.angle_gamma   90.00
#
_symmetry.space_group_name_H-M   'P 1'
#
loop_
_entity.id
_entity.type
_entity.pdbx_description
1 polymer ?
#
loop_
_entity_poly.entity_id
_entity_poly.type
_entity_poly.pdbx_seq_one_letter_code
_entity_poly.pdbx_strand_id
1 'polypeptide(L)'
;MNNIDTTIQHITPAGGNLFAELGFAPEEAQRYHAESKKQIDTNLMLKEQLIAELGFISGQFLVPDDFDTMAAKEIELLFGVADE
;
A
#
# COMPACT_ATOMS: atom_id res chain seq x y z
N MET A 1 -29.87 5.55 11.92
CA MET A 1 -28.47 5.42 11.47
C MET A 1 -28.04 3.97 11.69
N ASN A 2 -27.73 3.24 10.63
CA ASN A 2 -27.07 1.93 10.78
C ASN A 2 -25.61 2.19 11.18
N ASN A 3 -25.24 1.74 12.38
CA ASN A 3 -23.89 1.84 12.89
C ASN A 3 -23.04 0.79 12.15
N ILE A 4 -22.26 1.24 11.17
CA ILE A 4 -21.34 0.39 10.42
C ILE A 4 -20.13 0.11 11.31
N ASP A 5 -19.83 -1.17 11.49
CA ASP A 5 -18.64 -1.61 12.23
C ASP A 5 -17.39 -1.30 11.41
N THR A 6 -16.57 -0.39 11.94
CA THR A 6 -15.28 0.02 11.34
C THR A 6 -14.09 -0.66 12.02
N THR A 7 -14.32 -1.61 12.93
CA THR A 7 -13.26 -2.30 13.64
C THR A 7 -12.61 -3.37 12.77
N ILE A 8 -11.28 -3.47 12.86
CA ILE A 8 -10.51 -4.50 12.15
C ILE A 8 -10.68 -5.81 12.92
N GLN A 9 -11.37 -6.77 12.30
CA GLN A 9 -11.65 -8.07 12.94
C GLN A 9 -10.57 -9.13 12.68
N HIS A 10 -9.83 -9.01 11.57
CA HIS A 10 -8.80 -9.98 11.18
C HIS A 10 -7.68 -9.29 10.40
N ILE A 11 -6.43 -9.69 10.69
CA ILE A 11 -5.24 -9.24 9.99
C ILE A 11 -4.49 -10.47 9.51
N THR A 12 -4.33 -10.61 8.20
CA THR A 12 -3.46 -11.62 7.60
C THR A 12 -2.00 -11.27 7.93
N PRO A 13 -1.21 -12.22 8.47
CA PRO A 13 0.19 -11.97 8.81
C PRO A 13 1.03 -11.69 7.56
N ALA A 14 2.15 -10.99 7.74
CA ALA A 14 3.09 -10.72 6.66
C ALA A 14 3.59 -12.03 6.02
N GLY A 15 3.56 -12.10 4.68
CA GLY A 15 3.88 -13.31 3.92
C GLY A 15 2.78 -14.37 3.90
N GLY A 16 1.66 -14.13 4.58
CA GLY A 16 0.46 -14.96 4.52
C GLY A 16 -0.33 -14.76 3.22
N ASN A 17 -1.07 -15.79 2.81
CA ASN A 17 -1.91 -15.73 1.62
C ASN A 17 -3.36 -15.39 2.00
N LEU A 18 -3.72 -14.11 1.89
CA LEU A 18 -5.08 -13.62 2.13
C LEU A 18 -6.14 -14.40 1.32
N PHE A 19 -5.83 -14.79 0.08
CA PHE A 19 -6.78 -15.53 -0.76
C PHE A 19 -7.05 -16.93 -0.22
N ALA A 20 -6.06 -17.58 0.39
CA ALA A 20 -6.28 -18.87 1.06
C ALA A 20 -7.17 -18.69 2.30
N GLU A 21 -6.98 -17.63 3.07
CA GLU A 21 -7.78 -17.32 4.27
C GLU A 21 -9.23 -16.96 3.94
N LEU A 22 -9.47 -16.36 2.77
CA LEU A 22 -10.81 -16.08 2.25
C LEU A 22 -11.51 -17.32 1.65
N GLY A 23 -10.83 -18.47 1.58
CA GLY A 23 -11.42 -19.74 1.14
C GLY A 23 -11.33 -20.02 -0.36
N PHE A 24 -10.44 -19.35 -1.09
CA PHE A 24 -10.19 -19.69 -2.49
C PHE A 24 -9.52 -21.08 -2.61
N ALA A 25 -9.73 -21.75 -3.73
CA ALA A 25 -9.06 -23.03 -4.00
C ALA A 25 -7.53 -22.83 -3.97
N PRO A 26 -6.74 -23.82 -3.51
CA PRO A 26 -5.29 -23.65 -3.30
C PRO A 26 -4.53 -23.13 -4.54
N GLU A 27 -4.85 -23.65 -5.72
CA GLU A 27 -4.24 -23.24 -6.99
C GLU A 27 -4.58 -21.78 -7.35
N GLU A 28 -5.84 -21.38 -7.14
CA GLU A 28 -6.30 -20.02 -7.42
C GLU A 28 -5.75 -19.03 -6.41
N ALA A 29 -5.76 -19.39 -5.13
CA ALA A 29 -5.19 -18.59 -4.06
C ALA A 29 -3.71 -18.32 -4.30
N GLN A 30 -2.95 -19.33 -4.73
CA GLN A 30 -1.53 -19.16 -5.05
C GLN A 30 -1.32 -18.27 -6.27
N ARG A 31 -2.15 -18.42 -7.32
CA ARG A 31 -2.10 -17.57 -8.51
C ARG A 31 -2.39 -16.11 -8.17
N TYR A 32 -3.47 -15.83 -7.44
CA TYR A 32 -3.84 -14.47 -7.06
C TYR A 32 -2.82 -13.84 -6.10
N HIS A 33 -2.25 -14.62 -5.18
CA HIS A 33 -1.19 -14.15 -4.30
C HIS A 33 0.06 -13.73 -5.10
N ALA A 34 0.50 -14.55 -6.05
CA ALA A 34 1.64 -14.24 -6.90
C ALA A 34 1.39 -13.02 -7.79
N GLU A 35 0.20 -12.92 -8.37
CA GLU A 35 -0.20 -11.78 -9.20
C GLU A 35 -0.29 -10.49 -8.40
N SER A 36 -0.92 -10.53 -7.23
CA SER A 36 -1.00 -9.39 -6.31
C SER A 36 0.39 -8.93 -5.89
N LYS A 37 1.27 -9.84 -5.49
CA LYS A 37 2.66 -9.50 -5.14
C LYS A 37 3.38 -8.83 -6.30
N LYS A 38 3.25 -9.36 -7.51
CA LYS A 38 3.86 -8.75 -8.71
C LYS A 38 3.35 -7.33 -8.96
N GLN A 39 2.06 -7.08 -8.79
CA GLN A 39 1.48 -5.75 -8.96
C GLN A 39 2.00 -4.76 -7.90
N ILE A 40 2.07 -5.19 -6.63
CA ILE A 40 2.63 -4.39 -5.53
C ILE A 40 4.10 -4.04 -5.83
N ASP A 41 4.92 -5.03 -6.16
CA ASP A 41 6.35 -4.84 -6.44
C ASP A 41 6.55 -3.89 -7.64
N THR A 42 5.72 -4.02 -8.69
CA THR A 42 5.76 -3.13 -9.87
C THR A 42 5.37 -1.70 -9.51
N ASN A 43 4.33 -1.53 -8.70
CA ASN A 43 3.85 -0.21 -8.28
C ASN A 43 4.88 0.48 -7.38
N LEU A 44 5.53 -0.28 -6.48
CA LEU A 44 6.60 0.22 -5.63
C LEU A 44 7.78 0.73 -6.47
N MET A 45 8.25 -0.07 -7.43
CA MET A 45 9.33 0.33 -8.32
C MET A 45 8.99 1.61 -9.10
N LEU A 46 7.79 1.71 -9.65
CA LEU A 46 7.36 2.90 -10.40
C LEU A 46 7.30 4.13 -9.49
N LYS A 47 6.78 3.96 -8.28
CA LYS A 47 6.72 5.02 -7.28
C LYS A 47 8.13 5.52 -6.94
N GLU A 48 9.06 4.63 -6.62
CA GLU A 48 10.46 4.97 -6.33
C GLU A 48 11.13 5.73 -7.49
N GLN A 49 10.91 5.28 -8.74
CA GLN A 49 11.41 5.97 -9.93
C GLN A 49 10.85 7.40 -10.04
N LEU A 50 9.52 7.55 -9.91
CA LEU A 50 8.86 8.84 -10.02
C LEU A 50 9.37 9.82 -8.96
N ILE A 51 9.54 9.34 -7.72
CA ILE A 51 10.04 10.14 -6.61
C ILE A 51 11.49 10.56 -6.86
N ALA A 52 12.34 9.64 -7.32
CA ALA A 52 13.72 9.96 -7.66
C ALA A 52 13.80 11.02 -8.76
N GLU A 53 12.96 10.91 -9.80
CA GLU A 53 12.86 11.91 -10.87
C GLU A 53 12.38 13.27 -10.35
N LEU A 54 11.33 13.32 -9.54
CA LEU A 54 10.80 14.56 -8.98
C LEU A 54 11.74 15.22 -7.96
N GLY A 55 12.42 14.43 -7.12
CA GLY A 55 13.44 14.91 -6.20
C GLY A 55 14.65 15.51 -6.93
N PHE A 56 15.06 14.88 -8.03
CA PHE A 56 16.09 15.42 -8.91
C PHE A 56 15.68 16.76 -9.54
N ILE A 57 14.44 16.87 -10.03
CA ILE A 57 13.92 18.09 -10.67
C ILE A 57 13.75 19.24 -9.66
N SER A 58 13.30 18.94 -8.44
CA SER A 58 13.04 19.96 -7.41
C SER A 58 14.29 20.42 -6.65
N GLY A 59 15.44 19.77 -6.85
CA GLY A 59 16.67 20.03 -6.09
C GLY A 59 16.57 19.64 -4.61
N GLN A 60 15.47 19.00 -4.21
CA GLN A 60 15.19 18.53 -2.86
C GLN A 60 15.37 17.00 -2.88
N PHE A 61 16.36 16.47 -2.16
CA PHE A 61 16.52 15.03 -1.97
C PHE A 61 15.36 14.50 -1.12
N LEU A 62 14.24 14.22 -1.78
CA LEU A 62 13.07 13.58 -1.18
C LEU A 62 13.15 12.09 -1.50
N VAL A 63 14.13 11.40 -0.91
CA VAL A 63 14.01 9.95 -0.74
C VAL A 63 13.41 9.79 0.65
N PRO A 64 12.10 9.54 0.78
CA PRO A 64 11.55 9.20 2.08
C PRO A 64 12.11 7.85 2.51
N ASP A 65 12.53 7.79 3.76
CA ASP A 65 13.19 6.64 4.35
C ASP A 65 12.31 5.38 4.41
N ASP A 66 10.98 5.48 4.21
CA ASP A 66 10.07 4.32 4.15
C ASP A 66 8.79 4.58 3.31
N PHE A 67 8.22 3.52 2.75
CA PHE A 67 6.96 3.57 1.99
C PHE A 67 5.76 4.00 2.86
N ASP A 68 5.76 3.62 4.14
CA ASP A 68 4.70 3.95 5.10
C ASP A 68 4.60 5.46 5.37
N THR A 69 5.75 6.16 5.43
CA THR A 69 5.76 7.62 5.63
C THR A 69 5.23 8.36 4.41
N MET A 70 5.37 7.81 3.21
CA MET A 70 4.74 8.38 2.01
C MET A 70 3.26 8.13 1.91
N ALA A 71 2.80 6.90 2.19
CA ALA A 71 1.37 6.60 2.15
C ALA A 71 0.61 7.49 3.16
N ALA A 72 1.16 7.65 4.37
CA ALA A 72 0.61 8.55 5.37
C ALA A 72 0.56 10.00 4.87
N LYS A 73 1.66 10.52 4.32
CA LYS A 73 1.78 11.92 3.90
C LYS A 73 0.97 12.24 2.63
N GLU A 74 0.82 11.29 1.73
CA GLU A 74 0.01 11.41 0.51
C GLU A 74 -1.49 11.40 0.84
N ILE A 75 -1.90 10.57 1.81
CA ILE A 75 -3.25 10.60 2.39
C ILE A 75 -3.47 11.95 3.11
N GLU A 76 -2.54 12.41 3.93
CA GLU A 76 -2.63 13.71 4.62
C GLU A 76 -2.80 14.89 3.64
N LEU A 77 -2.03 14.87 2.54
CA LEU A 77 -2.06 15.89 1.49
C LEU A 77 -3.34 15.84 0.64
N LEU A 78 -3.88 14.64 0.39
CA LEU A 78 -5.13 14.44 -0.37
C LEU A 78 -6.38 14.75 0.47
N PHE A 79 -6.35 14.46 1.77
CA PHE A 79 -7.48 14.65 2.66
C PHE A 79 -7.42 15.96 3.47
N GLY A 80 -6.34 16.73 3.34
CA GLY A 80 -6.21 18.03 3.97
C GLY A 80 -6.57 17.97 5.45
N VAL A 81 -5.99 17.02 6.20
CA VAL A 81 -6.08 17.05 7.66
C VAL A 81 -5.18 18.20 8.11
N ALA A 82 -5.71 19.41 7.94
CA ALA A 82 -5.20 20.60 8.60
C ALA A 82 -5.36 20.35 10.10
N ASP A 83 -4.24 20.29 10.81
CA ASP A 83 -4.23 20.58 12.22
C ASP A 83 -4.85 21.99 12.42
N GLU A 84 -5.97 22.00 13.13
CA GLU A 84 -6.66 23.11 13.83
C GLU A 84 -7.07 24.38 13.06
#